data_AF-L1PBV8-F1
#
_entry.id   AF-L1PBV8-F1
#
_cell.length_a   1.000
_cell.length_b   1.000
_cell.length_c   1.000
_cell.angle_alpha   90.00
_cell.angle_beta   90.00
_cell.angle_gamma   90.00
#
_symmetry.space_group_name_H-M   'P 1'
#
loop_
_entity.id
_entity.type
_entity.pdbx_description
1 polymer ?
#
loop_
_entity_poly.entity_id
_entity_poly.type
_entity_poly.pdbx_seq_one_letter_code
_entity_poly.pdbx_strand_id
1 'polypeptide(L)'
;MRTLKILPYFASNLNLKALEKTPLNKSKYLILRISESQKERWKRLSAERKTTLTDLIISAVEGNMNAQERRAVLKFIEKQDNIFAKIENNINQFAYVANAKKEVHSAELIAFTQRLDEIVRLKAEQNQIFRQIYKLIANDSKNS
;
A
#
# COMPACT_ATOMS: atom_id res chain seq x y z
N MET A 1 13.90 3.16 30.72
CA MET A 1 13.35 2.28 29.68
C MET A 1 12.80 3.17 28.58
N ARG A 2 13.49 3.28 27.43
CA ARG A 2 13.02 4.11 26.31
C ARG A 2 11.77 3.43 25.74
N THR A 3 10.65 4.13 25.77
CA THR A 3 9.44 3.74 25.04
C THR A 3 9.84 3.46 23.59
N LEU A 4 9.60 2.23 23.12
CA LEU A 4 9.65 1.89 21.70
C LEU A 4 8.50 2.66 21.03
N LYS A 5 8.70 3.97 20.83
CA LYS A 5 7.95 4.76 19.86
C LYS A 5 8.37 4.26 18.50
N ILE A 6 7.83 3.12 18.08
CA ILE A 6 7.89 2.66 16.71
C ILE A 6 6.97 3.64 15.95
N LEU A 7 7.55 4.78 15.57
CA LEU A 7 6.88 5.85 14.84
C LEU A 7 6.01 5.27 13.71
N PRO A 8 4.73 5.67 13.59
CA PRO A 8 3.96 5.43 12.38
C PRO A 8 4.45 6.42 11.31
N TYR A 9 5.73 6.31 10.92
CA TYR A 9 6.38 7.28 10.04
C TYR A 9 5.80 7.25 8.61
N PHE A 10 5.19 6.13 8.21
CA PHE A 10 4.65 5.94 6.86
C PHE A 10 3.23 6.47 6.69
N ALA A 11 2.30 6.15 7.60
CA ALA A 11 0.91 6.59 7.49
C ALA A 11 0.73 8.10 7.74
N SER A 12 1.55 8.69 8.62
CA SER A 12 1.42 10.11 9.01
C SER A 12 2.02 11.11 8.00
N ASN A 13 2.88 10.65 7.08
CA ASN A 13 3.56 11.50 6.10
C ASN A 13 3.06 11.34 4.66
N LEU A 14 2.15 10.40 4.39
CA LEU A 14 1.49 10.33 3.10
C LEU A 14 0.27 11.25 3.10
N ASN A 15 0.32 12.30 2.29
CA ASN A 15 -0.88 13.05 1.95
C ASN A 15 -1.78 12.16 1.06
N LEU A 16 -2.55 11.27 1.69
CA LEU A 16 -3.50 10.37 1.02
C LEU A 16 -4.55 11.15 0.20
N LYS A 17 -4.81 12.42 0.52
CA LYS A 17 -5.67 13.30 -0.29
C LYS A 17 -5.05 13.65 -1.65
N ALA A 18 -3.73 13.65 -1.78
CA ALA A 18 -3.06 13.84 -3.08
C ALA A 18 -3.24 12.63 -4.03
N LEU A 19 -3.71 11.49 -3.51
CA LEU A 19 -4.04 10.31 -4.30
C LEU A 19 -5.49 10.30 -4.80
N GLU A 20 -6.36 11.18 -4.31
CA GLU A 20 -7.73 11.29 -4.80
C GLU A 20 -7.76 12.17 -6.06
N LYS A 21 -8.07 11.58 -7.23
CA LYS A 21 -8.28 12.36 -8.46
C LYS A 21 -9.53 13.22 -8.29
N THR A 22 -9.44 14.48 -8.69
CA THR A 22 -10.55 15.43 -8.83
C THR A 22 -11.65 14.83 -9.72
N PRO A 23 -12.94 15.00 -9.38
CA PRO A 23 -14.02 14.46 -10.19
C PRO A 23 -13.98 15.06 -11.60
N LEU A 24 -13.73 14.20 -12.60
CA LEU A 24 -13.69 14.58 -14.00
C LEU A 24 -15.11 14.91 -14.47
N ASN A 25 -15.37 16.17 -14.80
CA ASN A 25 -16.64 16.61 -15.35
C ASN A 25 -16.76 16.06 -16.79
N LYS A 26 -17.57 15.01 -16.97
CA LYS A 26 -17.66 14.19 -18.20
C LYS A 26 -18.50 14.87 -19.31
N SER A 27 -18.14 16.08 -19.73
CA SER A 27 -18.88 16.78 -20.79
C SER A 27 -18.25 16.67 -22.18
N LYS A 28 -17.05 16.09 -22.31
CA LYS A 28 -16.32 15.97 -23.58
C LYS A 28 -16.04 14.50 -23.93
N TYR A 29 -16.19 14.16 -25.21
CA TYR A 29 -15.89 12.83 -25.74
C TYR A 29 -14.89 12.91 -26.90
N LEU A 30 -14.07 11.87 -27.03
CA LEU A 30 -13.13 11.67 -28.13
C LEU A 30 -13.60 10.46 -28.95
N ILE A 31 -13.69 10.60 -30.27
CA ILE A 31 -14.01 9.50 -31.18
C ILE A 31 -12.69 8.98 -31.78
N LEU A 32 -12.38 7.71 -31.50
CA LEU A 32 -11.22 7.00 -32.05
C LEU A 32 -11.69 5.93 -33.06
N ARG A 33 -11.14 5.98 -34.27
CA ARG A 33 -11.31 4.93 -35.28
C ARG A 33 -10.12 3.99 -35.24
N ILE A 34 -10.39 2.70 -35.06
CA ILE A 34 -9.41 1.62 -34.98
C ILE A 34 -9.98 0.39 -35.71
N SER A 35 -9.13 -0.60 -36.02
CA SER A 35 -9.60 -1.87 -36.56
C SER A 35 -10.47 -2.62 -35.53
N GLU A 36 -11.35 -3.49 -36.02
CA GLU A 36 -12.20 -4.31 -35.16
C GLU A 36 -11.36 -5.23 -34.26
N SER A 37 -10.31 -5.83 -34.81
CA SER A 37 -9.37 -6.68 -34.05
C SER A 37 -8.69 -5.93 -32.90
N GLN A 38 -8.33 -4.66 -33.11
CA GLN A 38 -7.74 -3.82 -32.09
C GLN A 38 -8.75 -3.49 -30.98
N LYS A 39 -9.99 -3.20 -31.36
CA LYS A 39 -11.08 -2.91 -30.43
C LYS A 39 -11.40 -4.11 -29.55
N GLU A 40 -11.48 -5.31 -30.13
CA GLU A 40 -11.67 -6.55 -29.38
C GLU A 40 -10.54 -6.80 -28.39
N ARG A 41 -9.29 -6.62 -28.83
CA ARG A 41 -8.11 -6.77 -27.97
C ARG A 41 -8.17 -5.82 -26.78
N TRP A 42 -8.53 -4.55 -26.99
CA TRP A 42 -8.65 -3.58 -25.90
C TRP A 42 -9.78 -3.92 -24.93
N LYS A 43 -10.94 -4.36 -25.43
CA LYS A 43 -12.03 -4.84 -24.58
C LYS A 43 -11.58 -6.00 -23.70
N ARG A 44 -10.91 -7.00 -24.28
CA ARG A 44 -10.37 -8.15 -23.53
C ARG A 44 -9.37 -7.70 -22.46
N LEU A 45 -8.43 -6.83 -22.82
CA LEU A 45 -7.43 -6.31 -21.89
C LEU A 45 -8.08 -5.52 -20.74
N SER A 46 -9.11 -4.72 -21.03
CA SER A 46 -9.85 -3.99 -19.99
C SER A 46 -10.57 -4.93 -19.01
N ALA A 47 -11.16 -6.02 -19.52
CA ALA A 47 -11.82 -7.03 -18.70
C ALA A 47 -10.82 -7.81 -17.83
N GLU A 48 -9.69 -8.25 -18.38
CA GLU A 48 -8.61 -8.91 -17.64
C GLU A 48 -8.10 -8.04 -16.49
N ARG A 49 -7.93 -6.73 -16.74
CA ARG A 49 -7.49 -5.76 -15.73
C ARG A 49 -8.61 -5.26 -14.81
N LYS A 50 -9.85 -5.76 -14.98
CA LYS A 50 -11.04 -5.33 -14.22
C LYS A 50 -11.21 -3.80 -14.24
N THR A 51 -10.99 -3.18 -15.38
CA THR A 51 -11.07 -1.74 -15.61
C THR A 51 -12.01 -1.43 -16.79
N THR A 52 -12.42 -0.17 -16.95
CA THR A 52 -13.21 0.23 -18.12
C THR A 52 -12.32 0.48 -19.33
N LEU A 53 -12.89 0.38 -20.54
CA LEU A 53 -12.16 0.72 -21.76
C LEU A 53 -11.68 2.19 -21.74
N THR A 54 -12.47 3.09 -21.18
CA THR A 54 -12.11 4.49 -20.97
C THR A 54 -10.91 4.62 -20.05
N ASP A 55 -10.92 3.96 -18.90
CA ASP A 55 -9.81 4.01 -17.94
C ASP A 55 -8.54 3.36 -18.51
N LEU A 56 -8.68 2.30 -19.30
CA LEU A 56 -7.56 1.67 -20.02
C LEU A 56 -6.92 2.65 -21.01
N ILE A 57 -7.71 3.36 -21.80
CA ILE A 57 -7.20 4.33 -22.78
C ILE A 57 -6.57 5.53 -22.06
N ILE A 58 -7.22 6.08 -21.05
CA ILE A 58 -6.70 7.21 -20.28
C ILE A 58 -5.37 6.83 -19.62
N SER A 59 -5.30 5.70 -18.92
CA SER A 59 -4.04 5.25 -18.28
C SER A 59 -2.93 4.98 -19.29
N ALA A 60 -3.25 4.42 -20.47
CA ALA A 60 -2.26 4.19 -21.52
C ALA A 60 -1.72 5.50 -22.12
N VAL A 61 -2.55 6.54 -22.22
CA VAL A 61 -2.15 7.86 -22.76
C VAL A 61 -1.41 8.69 -21.71
N GLU A 62 -1.92 8.72 -20.48
CA GLU A 62 -1.34 9.49 -19.38
C GLU A 62 -0.07 8.82 -18.82
N GLY A 63 0.17 7.53 -19.12
CA GLY A 63 1.27 6.76 -18.53
C GLY A 63 1.10 6.48 -17.04
N ASN A 64 -0.11 6.71 -16.51
CA ASN A 64 -0.40 6.72 -15.08
C ASN A 64 -1.16 5.49 -14.63
N MET A 65 -0.93 5.07 -13.38
CA MET A 65 -1.71 4.05 -12.70
C MET A 65 -3.20 4.41 -12.69
N ASN A 66 -4.04 3.45 -13.11
CA ASN A 66 -5.48 3.66 -13.17
C ASN A 66 -6.10 3.70 -11.75
N ALA A 67 -7.33 4.20 -11.63
CA ALA A 67 -7.99 4.37 -10.34
C ALA A 67 -8.18 3.07 -9.56
N GLN A 68 -8.33 1.93 -10.25
CA GLN A 68 -8.52 0.62 -9.63
C GLN A 68 -7.21 0.07 -9.08
N GLU A 69 -6.11 0.19 -9.83
CA GLU A 69 -4.75 -0.15 -9.39
C GLU A 69 -4.37 0.68 -8.16
N ARG A 70 -4.67 2.00 -8.18
CA ARG A 70 -4.46 2.89 -7.04
C ARG A 70 -5.23 2.44 -5.79
N ARG A 71 -6.51 2.07 -5.94
CA ARG A 71 -7.32 1.53 -4.83
C ARG A 71 -6.76 0.22 -4.28
N ALA A 72 -6.27 -0.67 -5.15
CA ALA A 72 -5.68 -1.93 -4.73
C ALA A 72 -4.43 -1.69 -3.89
N VAL A 73 -3.57 -0.74 -4.28
CA VAL A 73 -2.40 -0.32 -3.51
C VAL A 73 -2.80 0.25 -2.15
N LEU A 74 -3.78 1.15 -2.10
CA LEU A 74 -4.26 1.74 -0.84
C LEU A 74 -4.79 0.66 0.12
N LYS A 75 -5.61 -0.26 -0.39
CA LYS A 75 -6.16 -1.37 0.40
C LYS A 75 -5.07 -2.32 0.89
N PHE A 76 -4.01 -2.52 0.10
CA PHE A 76 -2.85 -3.29 0.52
C PHE A 76 -2.14 -2.63 1.70
N ILE A 77 -1.87 -1.31 1.62
CA ILE A 77 -1.24 -0.54 2.71
C ILE A 77 -2.09 -0.62 3.98
N GLU A 78 -3.40 -0.40 3.89
CA GLU A 78 -4.32 -0.47 5.04
C GLU A 78 -4.31 -1.87 5.69
N LYS A 79 -4.29 -2.93 4.89
CA LYS A 79 -4.20 -4.30 5.41
C LYS A 79 -2.89 -4.54 6.16
N GLN A 80 -1.78 -3.98 5.67
CA GLN A 80 -0.48 -4.08 6.32
C GLN A 80 -0.45 -3.32 7.66
N ASP A 81 -0.96 -2.10 7.71
CA ASP A 81 -1.05 -1.31 8.95
C ASP A 81 -1.85 -2.05 10.03
N ASN A 82 -2.99 -2.65 9.64
CA ASN A 82 -3.80 -3.46 10.54
C ASN A 82 -3.06 -4.69 11.11
N ILE A 83 -2.18 -5.32 10.31
CA ILE A 83 -1.36 -6.45 10.79
C ILE A 83 -0.34 -5.96 11.82
N PHE A 84 0.34 -4.85 11.56
CA PHE A 84 1.34 -4.31 12.48
C PHE A 84 0.72 -3.81 13.79
N ALA A 85 -0.48 -3.24 13.76
CA ALA A 85 -1.22 -2.86 14.97
C ALA A 85 -1.50 -4.07 15.87
N LYS A 86 -1.84 -5.24 15.30
CA LYS A 86 -2.02 -6.49 16.06
C LYS A 86 -0.71 -7.00 16.67
N ILE A 87 0.38 -6.91 15.91
CA ILE A 87 1.72 -7.30 16.40
C ILE A 87 2.12 -6.40 17.59
N GLU A 88 1.94 -5.09 17.47
CA GLU A 88 2.22 -4.14 18.56
C GLU A 88 1.39 -4.45 19.81
N ASN A 89 0.10 -4.76 19.64
CA ASN A 89 -0.76 -5.14 20.76
C ASN A 89 -0.26 -6.41 21.47
N ASN A 90 0.17 -7.43 20.71
CA ASN A 90 0.72 -8.66 21.29
C ASN A 90 2.04 -8.40 22.04
N ILE A 91 2.91 -7.54 21.52
CA ILE A 91 4.15 -7.12 22.18
C ILE A 91 3.84 -6.44 23.53
N ASN A 92 2.85 -5.53 23.54
CA ASN A 92 2.43 -4.84 24.75
C ASN A 92 1.85 -5.81 25.80
N GLN A 93 1.04 -6.79 25.36
CA GLN A 93 0.52 -7.83 26.24
C GLN A 93 1.63 -8.70 26.83
N PHE A 94 2.61 -9.10 26.02
CA PHE A 94 3.77 -9.86 26.51
C PHE A 94 4.55 -9.06 27.56
N ALA A 95 4.82 -7.77 27.29
CA ALA A 95 5.51 -6.90 28.23
C ALA A 95 4.74 -6.74 29.56
N TYR A 96 3.40 -6.61 29.49
CA TYR A 96 2.56 -6.54 30.69
C TYR A 96 2.65 -7.82 31.53
N VAL A 97 2.55 -9.00 30.89
CA VAL A 97 2.65 -10.29 31.58
C VAL A 97 4.03 -10.49 32.21
N ALA A 98 5.10 -10.18 31.46
CA ALA A 98 6.48 -10.24 31.94
C ALA A 98 6.69 -9.36 33.18
N ASN A 99 6.20 -8.11 33.13
CA ASN A 99 6.31 -7.18 34.25
C ASN A 99 5.48 -7.61 35.48
N ALA A 100 4.30 -8.20 35.26
CA ALA A 100 3.42 -8.65 36.33
C ALA A 100 3.98 -9.88 37.07
N LYS A 101 4.55 -10.84 36.34
CA LYS A 101 5.07 -12.09 36.92
C LYS A 101 6.43 -11.93 37.61
N LYS A 102 7.19 -10.86 37.33
CA LYS A 102 8.56 -10.59 37.83
C LYS A 102 9.60 -11.70 37.58
N GLU A 103 9.20 -12.84 37.04
CA GLU A 103 10.03 -13.92 36.54
C GLU A 103 9.69 -14.14 35.06
N VAL A 104 10.70 -14.01 34.20
CA VAL A 104 10.64 -14.39 32.79
C VAL A 104 11.74 -15.41 32.58
N HIS A 105 11.39 -16.62 32.12
CA HIS A 105 12.38 -17.63 31.80
C HIS A 105 13.25 -17.15 30.63
N SER A 106 14.57 -17.30 30.77
CA SER A 106 15.55 -16.80 29.80
C SER A 106 15.31 -17.31 28.37
N ALA A 107 14.86 -18.56 28.23
CA ALA A 107 14.53 -19.16 26.94
C ALA A 107 13.37 -18.45 26.23
N GLU A 108 12.31 -18.08 26.97
CA GLU A 108 11.15 -17.36 26.41
C GLU A 108 11.52 -15.93 26.01
N LEU A 109 12.38 -15.26 26.81
CA LEU A 109 12.88 -13.93 26.50
C LEU A 109 13.76 -13.93 25.24
N ILE A 110 14.63 -14.93 25.08
CA ILE A 110 15.46 -15.11 23.88
C ILE A 110 14.58 -15.34 22.65
N ALA A 111 13.62 -16.26 22.73
CA ALA A 111 12.71 -16.54 21.63
C ALA A 111 11.88 -15.31 21.24
N PHE A 112 11.39 -14.55 22.23
CA PHE A 112 10.66 -13.31 21.98
C PHE A 112 11.54 -12.25 21.32
N THR A 113 12.78 -12.07 21.77
CA THR A 113 13.74 -11.12 21.20
C THR A 113 14.08 -11.46 19.74
N GLN A 114 14.30 -12.74 19.43
CA GLN A 114 14.52 -13.20 18.04
C GLN A 114 13.32 -12.87 17.13
N ARG A 115 12.09 -13.03 17.62
CA ARG A 115 10.89 -12.66 16.87
C ARG A 115 10.77 -11.14 16.69
N LEU A 116 11.18 -10.34 17.68
CA LEU A 116 11.24 -8.89 17.54
C LEU A 116 12.23 -8.45 16.46
N ASP A 117 13.42 -9.06 16.42
CA ASP A 117 14.43 -8.78 15.38
C ASP A 117 13.90 -9.12 13.98
N GLU A 118 13.19 -10.24 13.85
CA GLU A 118 12.52 -10.63 12.62
C GLU A 118 11.45 -9.61 12.19
N ILE A 119 10.63 -9.11 13.13
CA ILE A 119 9.63 -8.06 12.89
C ILE A 119 10.29 -6.76 12.43
N VAL A 120 11.40 -6.36 13.04
CA VAL A 120 12.16 -5.16 12.64
C VAL A 120 12.65 -5.29 11.20
N ARG A 121 13.20 -6.45 10.84
CA ARG A 121 13.66 -6.75 9.47
C ARG A 121 12.51 -6.67 8.46
N LEU A 122 11.39 -7.33 8.75
CA LEU A 122 10.21 -7.34 7.87
C LEU A 122 9.62 -5.93 7.69
N LYS A 123 9.63 -5.11 8.75
CA LYS A 123 9.17 -3.72 8.66
C LYS A 123 10.10 -2.86 7.80
N ALA A 124 11.41 -3.09 7.85
CA ALA A 124 12.36 -2.40 6.99
C ALA A 124 12.14 -2.75 5.50
N GLU A 125 11.93 -4.04 5.20
CA GLU A 125 11.62 -4.53 3.85
C GLU A 125 10.30 -3.95 3.32
N GLN A 126 9.24 -3.96 4.14
CA GLN A 126 7.97 -3.31 3.80
C GLN A 126 8.16 -1.83 3.49
N ASN A 127 8.89 -1.09 4.33
CA ASN A 127 9.13 0.33 4.12
C ASN A 127 9.88 0.59 2.79
N GLN A 128 10.76 -0.32 2.37
CA GLN A 128 11.41 -0.23 1.07
C GLN A 128 10.40 -0.43 -0.08
N ILE A 129 9.54 -1.43 0.02
CA ILE A 129 8.47 -1.69 -0.97
C ILE A 129 7.54 -0.48 -1.07
N PHE A 130 7.11 0.10 0.06
CA PHE A 130 6.26 1.28 0.07
C PHE A 130 6.93 2.50 -0.57
N ARG A 131 8.24 2.71 -0.37
CA ARG A 131 8.99 3.76 -1.07
C ARG A 131 9.02 3.53 -2.58
N GLN A 132 9.17 2.28 -3.03
CA GLN A 132 9.15 1.95 -4.46
C GLN A 132 7.76 2.21 -5.07
N ILE A 133 6.70 1.75 -4.41
CA ILE A 133 5.31 2.03 -4.78
C ILE A 133 5.06 3.53 -4.87
N TYR A 134 5.52 4.30 -3.88
CA TYR A 134 5.37 5.74 -3.88
C TYR A 134 6.13 6.41 -5.03
N LYS A 135 7.36 5.98 -5.33
CA LYS A 135 8.12 6.51 -6.48
C LYS A 135 7.40 6.26 -7.81
N LEU A 136 6.79 5.07 -7.97
CA LEU A 136 5.99 4.76 -9.16
C LEU A 136 4.80 5.74 -9.26
N ILE A 137 4.04 5.90 -8.18
CA ILE A 137 2.85 6.77 -8.15
C ILE A 137 3.19 8.27 -8.24
N ALA A 138 4.29 8.72 -7.65
CA ALA A 138 4.67 10.14 -7.64
C ALA A 138 5.34 10.58 -8.96
N ASN A 139 5.95 9.65 -9.70
CA ASN A 139 6.40 9.92 -11.05
C ASN A 139 5.21 10.04 -12.03
N ASP A 140 4.14 9.27 -11.81
CA ASP A 140 2.87 9.44 -12.55
C ASP A 140 2.28 10.85 -12.38
N SER A 141 2.39 11.46 -11.19
CA SER A 141 1.84 12.80 -10.94
C SER A 141 2.69 13.96 -11.47
N LYS A 142 3.91 13.72 -11.97
CA LYS A 142 4.79 14.77 -12.54
C LYS A 142 4.68 14.91 -14.07
N ASN A 143 4.04 13.96 -14.74
CA ASN A 143 3.84 13.93 -16.19
C ASN A 143 2.41 14.36 -16.62
N SER A 144 1.58 14.84 -15.68
CA SER A 144 0.22 15.34 -15.93
C SER A 144 0.16 16.86 -15.84
#